data_AF-A0A2D9C5I7-F1
#
_entry.id   AF-A0A2D9C5I7-F1
#
_cell.length_a   1.000
_cell.length_b   1.000
_cell.length_c   1.000
_cell.angle_alpha   90.00
_cell.angle_beta   90.00
_cell.angle_gamma   90.00
#
_symmetry.space_group_name_H-M   'P 1'
#
loop_
_entity.id
_entity.type
_entity.pdbx_description
1 polymer ?
#
loop_
_entity_poly.entity_id
_entity_poly.type
_entity_poly.pdbx_seq_one_letter_code
_entity_poly.pdbx_strand_id
1 'polypeptide(L)'
;MGTSLSGLKIKDTYQGLIKLTDNSGATGTTKELTDGVGNDLNIQIDTTGRLEAVSFVKSSGTSSQILLADGTVATSLSSGFLADDSVTYDKLSNRYTAVETITSTSGATTVNWANATIFRMQSACTGAKEFDFTGYKAGQVITIFNLTGEYALTLDSDAATSEAFNKIGSTDYAGGSTNILQVECIDDSANAIFNYSIQTYTSDPTP
;
A
#
# COMPACT_ATOMS: atom_id res chain seq x y z
N MET A 1 -0.28 -30.34 37.68
CA MET A 1 0.81 -30.97 38.46
C MET A 1 0.92 -32.41 37.99
N GLY A 2 1.98 -32.75 37.26
CA GLY A 2 2.19 -34.11 36.74
C GLY A 2 2.56 -35.06 37.87
N THR A 3 1.88 -36.20 37.96
CA THR A 3 2.27 -37.31 38.82
C THR A 3 3.65 -37.81 38.39
N SER A 4 4.55 -38.02 39.35
CA SER A 4 5.90 -38.52 39.08
C SER A 4 5.83 -39.85 38.33
N LEU A 5 6.54 -39.95 37.20
CA LEU A 5 6.63 -41.15 36.37
C LEU A 5 7.56 -42.23 36.99
N SER A 6 8.14 -41.95 38.15
CA SER A 6 9.08 -42.85 38.82
C SER A 6 8.41 -44.13 39.29
N GLY A 7 8.95 -45.29 38.87
CA GLY A 7 8.53 -46.61 39.34
C GLY A 7 7.40 -47.28 38.55
N LEU A 8 6.86 -46.64 37.50
CA LEU A 8 5.84 -47.23 36.63
C LEU A 8 6.44 -47.75 35.31
N LYS A 9 6.02 -48.94 34.89
CA LYS A 9 6.43 -49.50 33.58
C LYS A 9 5.69 -48.77 32.48
N ILE A 10 6.44 -47.97 31.73
CA ILE A 10 5.97 -47.13 30.63
C ILE A 10 5.00 -47.86 29.67
N LYS A 11 5.35 -49.08 29.24
CA LYS A 11 4.57 -49.89 28.29
C LYS A 11 3.22 -50.38 28.83
N ASP A 12 3.08 -50.43 30.15
CA ASP A 12 1.90 -50.99 30.82
C ASP A 12 0.92 -49.88 31.25
N THR A 13 1.28 -48.60 31.11
CA THR A 13 0.53 -47.47 31.68
C THR A 13 0.19 -46.35 30.69
N TYR A 14 0.96 -46.16 29.61
CA TYR A 14 0.79 -45.00 28.71
C TYR A 14 0.69 -45.40 27.24
N GLN A 15 -0.18 -44.70 26.48
CA GLN A 15 -0.42 -44.96 25.05
C GLN A 15 0.71 -44.46 24.13
N GLY A 16 1.60 -43.59 24.62
CA GLY A 16 2.74 -43.02 23.88
C GLY A 16 3.56 -42.10 24.76
N LEU A 17 4.79 -41.77 24.33
CA LEU A 17 5.70 -40.87 25.03
C LEU A 17 6.19 -39.80 24.07
N ILE A 18 6.18 -38.56 24.52
CA ILE A 18 7.02 -37.52 23.94
C ILE A 18 8.27 -37.46 24.80
N LYS A 19 9.44 -37.57 24.18
CA LYS A 19 10.74 -37.47 24.85
C LYS A 19 11.60 -36.40 24.21
N LEU A 20 12.74 -36.12 24.83
CA LEU A 20 13.81 -35.36 24.21
C LEU A 20 14.76 -36.33 23.49
N THR A 21 15.40 -35.87 22.41
CA THR A 21 16.31 -36.69 21.58
C THR A 21 17.44 -37.36 22.36
N ASP A 22 17.87 -36.76 23.47
CA ASP A 22 18.94 -37.29 24.33
C ASP A 22 18.44 -38.10 25.55
N ASN A 23 17.13 -38.35 25.65
CA ASN A 23 16.46 -39.01 26.79
C ASN A 23 16.74 -38.37 28.17
N SER A 24 17.32 -37.17 28.20
CA SER A 24 17.56 -36.42 29.43
C SER A 24 16.37 -35.52 29.76
N GLY A 25 16.37 -34.94 30.95
CA GLY A 25 15.46 -33.84 31.26
C GLY A 25 15.70 -32.62 30.37
N ALA A 26 14.68 -31.78 30.22
CA ALA A 26 14.85 -30.47 29.61
C ALA A 26 15.82 -29.64 30.46
N THR A 27 16.66 -28.84 29.79
CA THR A 27 17.64 -27.93 30.39
C THR A 27 17.39 -26.52 29.88
N GLY A 28 18.24 -25.55 30.23
CA GLY A 28 18.16 -24.17 29.69
C GLY A 28 18.61 -24.04 28.22
N THR A 29 18.88 -25.14 27.54
CA THR A 29 19.25 -25.22 26.12
C THR A 29 18.15 -25.97 25.37
N THR A 30 17.84 -25.56 24.14
CA THR A 30 16.81 -26.20 23.32
C THR A 30 17.12 -27.67 23.08
N LYS A 31 16.08 -28.49 23.20
CA LYS A 31 16.12 -29.93 22.88
C LYS A 31 14.90 -30.28 22.03
N GLU A 32 15.15 -31.07 21.00
CA GLU A 32 14.15 -31.56 20.06
C GLU A 32 13.25 -32.61 20.72
N LEU A 33 11.95 -32.49 20.49
CA LEU A 33 10.95 -33.48 20.87
C LEU A 33 10.96 -34.63 19.86
N THR A 34 10.94 -35.86 20.36
CA THR A 34 10.85 -37.08 19.57
C THR A 34 9.65 -37.92 20.02
N ASP A 35 9.12 -38.73 19.10
CA ASP A 35 8.11 -39.75 19.38
C ASP A 35 8.64 -40.96 20.18
N GLY A 36 9.95 -40.99 20.45
CA GLY A 36 10.61 -42.07 21.18
C GLY A 36 10.76 -43.37 20.39
N VAL A 37 10.43 -43.37 19.10
CA VAL A 37 10.65 -44.46 18.12
C VAL A 37 11.70 -44.06 17.07
N GLY A 38 12.29 -42.87 17.23
CA GLY A 38 13.38 -42.36 16.39
C GLY A 38 12.95 -41.34 15.36
N ASN A 39 11.70 -40.85 15.42
CA ASN A 39 11.26 -39.71 14.61
C ASN A 39 11.33 -38.42 15.43
N ASP A 40 11.85 -37.35 14.83
CA ASP A 40 11.80 -36.00 15.36
C ASP A 40 10.46 -35.35 15.04
N LEU A 41 9.95 -34.52 15.97
CA LEU A 41 8.67 -33.83 15.82
C LEU A 41 8.83 -32.42 15.24
N ASN A 42 10.06 -31.97 14.97
CA ASN A 42 10.46 -30.63 14.56
C ASN A 42 9.98 -29.52 15.52
N ILE A 43 9.96 -29.84 16.81
CA ILE A 43 9.57 -28.96 17.91
C ILE A 43 10.67 -29.04 18.96
N GLN A 44 11.25 -27.90 19.31
CA GLN A 44 12.25 -27.78 20.34
C GLN A 44 11.72 -26.99 21.53
N ILE A 45 12.08 -27.44 22.72
CA ILE A 45 11.70 -26.80 23.98
C ILE A 45 12.90 -26.67 24.92
N ASP A 46 12.81 -25.76 25.89
CA ASP A 46 13.74 -25.66 27.01
C ASP A 46 13.04 -25.18 28.29
N THR A 47 13.78 -25.15 29.40
CA THR A 47 13.25 -24.72 30.70
C THR A 47 13.10 -23.19 30.84
N THR A 48 13.46 -22.41 29.83
CA THR A 48 13.28 -20.94 29.81
C THR A 48 11.91 -20.51 29.25
N GLY A 49 11.13 -21.48 28.76
CA GLY A 49 9.82 -21.23 28.14
C GLY A 49 9.90 -21.01 26.63
N ARG A 50 11.06 -21.26 26.01
CA ARG A 50 11.24 -21.16 24.57
C ARG A 50 10.59 -22.36 23.86
N LEU A 51 9.86 -22.07 22.79
CA LEU A 51 9.30 -23.03 21.85
C LEU A 51 9.77 -22.65 20.45
N GLU A 52 10.57 -23.51 19.83
CA GLU A 52 11.04 -23.32 18.46
C GLU A 52 10.49 -24.44 17.58
N ALA A 53 10.03 -24.08 16.39
CA ALA A 53 9.60 -25.04 15.38
C ALA A 53 10.04 -24.53 14.01
N VAL A 54 10.24 -25.46 13.07
CA VAL A 54 10.63 -25.09 11.68
C VAL A 54 9.59 -24.15 11.06
N SER A 55 8.32 -24.35 11.37
CA SER A 55 7.25 -23.41 11.02
C SER A 55 6.10 -23.50 12.02
N PHE A 56 5.45 -22.37 12.26
CA PHE A 56 4.17 -22.32 12.97
C PHE A 56 3.05 -22.17 11.93
N VAL A 57 2.51 -23.30 11.48
CA VAL A 57 1.41 -23.33 10.52
C VAL A 57 0.09 -23.52 11.27
N LYS A 58 -0.79 -22.53 11.20
CA LYS A 58 -2.19 -22.74 11.58
C LYS A 58 -2.85 -23.59 10.50
N SER A 59 -3.60 -24.62 10.89
CA SER A 59 -4.46 -25.35 9.95
C SER A 59 -5.32 -24.35 9.16
N SER A 60 -5.38 -24.53 7.83
CA SER A 60 -5.98 -23.61 6.85
C SER A 60 -5.38 -22.19 6.75
N GLY A 61 -4.20 -21.94 7.30
CA GLY A 61 -3.50 -20.66 7.17
C GLY A 61 -3.10 -20.36 5.72
N THR A 62 -3.07 -19.07 5.34
CA THR A 62 -2.64 -18.61 4.01
C THR A 62 -1.41 -17.71 4.08
N SER A 63 -0.74 -17.48 2.95
CA SER A 63 0.40 -16.55 2.86
C SER A 63 0.05 -15.08 3.07
N SER A 64 -1.24 -14.74 3.17
CA SER A 64 -1.74 -13.38 3.40
C SER A 64 -2.10 -13.13 4.86
N GLN A 65 -1.78 -14.05 5.77
CA GLN A 65 -2.13 -14.00 7.18
C GLN A 65 -0.89 -13.89 8.05
N ILE A 66 -1.01 -13.12 9.12
CA ILE A 66 0.00 -12.99 10.18
C ILE A 66 -0.49 -13.83 11.36
N LEU A 67 0.31 -14.81 11.82
CA LEU A 67 0.03 -15.55 13.05
C LEU A 67 0.40 -14.69 14.26
N LEU A 68 -0.57 -14.43 15.13
CA LEU A 68 -0.37 -13.68 16.37
C LEU A 68 0.05 -14.61 17.51
N ALA A 69 0.66 -14.05 18.54
CA ALA A 69 1.15 -14.81 19.70
C ALA A 69 0.05 -15.55 20.47
N ASP A 70 -1.21 -15.11 20.39
CA ASP A 70 -2.37 -15.79 20.97
C ASP A 70 -2.93 -16.94 20.09
N GLY A 71 -2.30 -17.20 18.93
CA GLY A 71 -2.71 -18.23 17.98
C GLY A 71 -3.84 -17.84 17.03
N THR A 72 -4.32 -16.59 17.08
CA THR A 72 -5.23 -16.01 16.08
C THR A 72 -4.47 -15.55 14.84
N VAL A 73 -5.20 -15.26 13.75
CA VAL A 73 -4.60 -14.75 12.51
C VAL A 73 -5.16 -13.36 12.19
N ALA A 74 -4.27 -12.45 11.82
CA ALA A 74 -4.64 -11.15 11.28
C ALA A 74 -4.43 -11.12 9.77
N THR A 75 -5.33 -10.46 9.04
CA THR A 75 -5.21 -10.20 7.58
C THR A 75 -4.81 -8.77 7.27
N SER A 76 -4.70 -7.93 8.30
CA SER A 76 -4.18 -6.57 8.24
C SER A 76 -3.32 -6.30 9.47
N LEU A 77 -2.32 -5.44 9.30
CA LEU A 77 -1.58 -4.87 10.43
C LEU A 77 -2.46 -3.78 11.04
N SER A 78 -2.85 -3.92 12.31
CA SER A 78 -3.34 -2.76 13.06
C SER A 78 -2.24 -1.70 13.13
N SER A 79 -2.60 -0.43 13.29
CA SER A 79 -1.63 0.68 13.29
C SER A 79 -0.52 0.51 14.34
N GLY A 80 -0.79 -0.18 15.45
CA GLY A 80 0.21 -0.48 16.48
C GLY A 80 1.31 -1.46 16.06
N PHE A 81 1.21 -2.10 14.89
CA PHE A 81 2.24 -2.96 14.33
C PHE A 81 3.09 -2.30 13.24
N LEU A 82 2.69 -1.12 12.75
CA LEU A 82 3.53 -0.33 11.87
C LEU A 82 4.52 0.42 12.75
N ALA A 83 5.81 0.09 12.61
CA ALA A 83 6.85 0.87 13.28
C ALA A 83 6.85 2.31 12.77
N ASP A 84 7.31 3.24 13.59
CA ASP A 84 7.56 4.62 13.17
C ASP A 84 8.43 4.63 11.90
N ASP A 85 8.11 5.53 10.98
CA ASP A 85 8.78 5.69 9.67
C ASP A 85 8.79 4.45 8.74
N SER A 86 8.00 3.41 9.04
CA SER A 86 7.92 2.21 8.19
C SER A 86 7.24 2.42 6.83
N VAL A 87 6.43 3.49 6.70
CA VAL A 87 5.80 3.91 5.44
C VAL A 87 6.57 5.09 4.87
N THR A 88 7.55 4.79 4.03
CA THR A 88 8.31 5.82 3.29
C THR A 88 7.60 6.20 1.99
N TYR A 89 8.12 7.21 1.29
CA TYR A 89 7.63 7.60 -0.04
C TYR A 89 7.57 6.41 -1.02
N ASP A 90 8.55 5.50 -0.98
CA ASP A 90 8.58 4.29 -1.82
C ASP A 90 7.43 3.31 -1.55
N LYS A 91 6.73 3.47 -0.42
CA LYS A 91 5.57 2.65 -0.03
C LYS A 91 4.25 3.32 -0.35
N LEU A 92 4.25 4.61 -0.69
CA LEU A 92 3.04 5.33 -1.10
C LEU A 92 2.67 4.97 -2.55
N SER A 93 1.37 5.00 -2.84
CA SER A 93 0.88 4.69 -4.19
C SER A 93 1.21 5.82 -5.19
N ASN A 94 1.21 5.47 -6.47
CA ASN A 94 1.61 6.37 -7.56
C ASN A 94 0.86 7.71 -7.58
N ARG A 95 -0.41 7.73 -7.15
CA ARG A 95 -1.22 8.96 -7.01
C ARG A 95 -0.62 10.02 -6.09
N TYR A 96 0.39 9.68 -5.29
CA TYR A 96 1.15 10.59 -4.43
C TYR A 96 2.60 10.76 -4.85
N THR A 97 3.11 9.89 -5.73
CA THR A 97 4.57 9.76 -5.92
C THR A 97 5.06 9.87 -7.36
N ALA A 98 4.20 9.60 -8.32
CA ALA A 98 4.60 9.44 -9.71
C ALA A 98 4.37 10.71 -10.55
N VAL A 99 5.13 10.78 -11.64
CA VAL A 99 4.98 11.75 -12.73
C VAL A 99 4.59 10.99 -14.00
N GLU A 100 3.50 11.37 -14.64
CA GLU A 100 3.06 10.81 -15.92
C GLU A 100 3.28 11.82 -17.05
N THR A 101 3.53 11.34 -18.27
CA THR A 101 3.65 12.19 -19.46
C THR A 101 2.39 12.09 -20.31
N ILE A 102 1.75 13.23 -20.56
CA ILE A 102 0.64 13.35 -21.51
C ILE A 102 1.24 13.56 -22.90
N THR A 103 1.08 12.57 -23.77
CA THR A 103 1.66 12.55 -25.12
C THR A 103 0.74 13.13 -26.19
N SER A 104 -0.58 13.13 -25.95
CA SER A 104 -1.56 13.71 -26.87
C SER A 104 -1.56 15.23 -26.79
N THR A 105 -1.36 15.90 -27.93
CA THR A 105 -1.28 17.35 -28.06
C THR A 105 -2.59 18.02 -28.52
N SER A 106 -3.64 17.25 -28.76
CA SER A 106 -4.95 17.77 -29.20
C SER A 106 -6.06 16.75 -28.94
N GLY A 107 -7.31 17.21 -28.89
CA GLY A 107 -8.48 16.41 -28.58
C GLY A 107 -8.55 15.98 -27.12
N ALA A 108 -9.59 15.21 -26.82
CA ALA A 108 -9.84 14.58 -25.52
C ALA A 108 -8.72 13.62 -25.13
N THR A 109 -8.39 13.62 -23.85
CA THR A 109 -7.36 12.74 -23.30
C THR A 109 -7.64 12.48 -21.83
N THR A 110 -7.73 11.20 -21.52
CA THR A 110 -7.83 10.72 -20.16
C THR A 110 -6.60 11.09 -19.34
N VAL A 111 -6.84 11.71 -18.19
CA VAL A 111 -5.87 11.96 -17.13
C VAL A 111 -6.34 11.15 -15.92
N ASN A 112 -5.66 10.03 -15.64
CA ASN A 112 -6.03 9.13 -14.54
C ASN A 112 -5.24 9.46 -13.27
N TRP A 113 -5.93 10.04 -12.28
CA TRP A 113 -5.34 10.53 -11.04
C TRP A 113 -4.79 9.39 -10.15
N ALA A 114 -5.15 8.13 -10.42
CA ALA A 114 -4.55 6.98 -9.73
C ALA A 114 -3.10 6.71 -10.15
N ASN A 115 -2.69 7.20 -11.32
CA ASN A 115 -1.39 6.88 -11.93
C ASN A 115 -0.27 7.84 -11.54
N ALA A 116 -0.59 9.08 -11.17
CA ALA A 116 0.39 10.12 -10.86
C ALA A 116 -0.23 11.28 -10.07
N THR A 117 0.63 12.04 -9.38
CA THR A 117 0.28 13.35 -8.80
C THR A 117 0.65 14.50 -9.73
N ILE A 118 1.65 14.30 -10.60
CA ILE A 118 2.10 15.29 -11.58
C ILE A 118 1.95 14.71 -12.98
N PHE A 119 1.41 15.50 -13.89
CA PHE A 119 1.27 15.20 -15.30
C PHE A 119 2.03 16.26 -16.11
N ARG A 120 2.84 15.81 -17.06
CA ARG A 120 3.66 16.69 -17.90
C ARG A 120 3.18 16.61 -19.33
N MET A 121 2.85 17.74 -19.94
CA MET A 121 2.67 17.80 -21.39
C MET A 121 4.00 17.49 -22.08
N GLN A 122 4.01 16.50 -22.97
CA GLN A 122 5.22 16.13 -23.72
C GLN A 122 5.71 17.28 -24.61
N SER A 123 4.76 18.02 -25.20
CA SER A 123 4.99 19.14 -26.11
C SER A 123 3.78 20.08 -26.11
N ALA A 124 3.90 21.21 -26.81
CA ALA A 124 2.82 22.17 -26.98
C ALA A 124 1.57 21.53 -27.60
N CYS A 125 0.40 22.03 -27.20
CA CYS A 125 -0.87 21.71 -27.83
C CYS A 125 -0.85 22.17 -29.30
N THR A 126 -1.32 21.30 -30.18
CA THR A 126 -1.40 21.52 -31.64
C THR A 126 -2.83 21.66 -32.13
N GLY A 127 -3.79 21.69 -31.21
CA GLY A 127 -5.21 21.83 -31.43
C GLY A 127 -5.93 22.04 -30.09
N ALA A 128 -7.25 22.24 -30.14
CA ALA A 128 -8.08 22.28 -28.93
C ALA A 128 -7.80 21.04 -28.08
N LYS A 129 -7.64 21.22 -26.77
CA LYS A 129 -7.24 20.16 -25.85
C LYS A 129 -8.29 20.01 -24.76
N GLU A 130 -8.67 18.77 -24.49
CA GLU A 130 -9.56 18.43 -23.41
C GLU A 130 -8.87 17.43 -22.47
N PHE A 131 -9.01 17.64 -21.17
CA PHE A 131 -8.51 16.74 -20.14
C PHE A 131 -9.69 16.05 -19.47
N ASP A 132 -9.79 14.74 -19.64
CA ASP A 132 -10.87 13.93 -19.08
C ASP A 132 -10.37 13.30 -17.78
N PHE A 133 -10.78 13.84 -16.64
CA PHE A 133 -10.33 13.36 -15.34
C PHE A 133 -11.02 12.05 -14.97
N THR A 134 -10.21 11.07 -14.54
CA THR A 134 -10.69 9.77 -14.05
C THR A 134 -9.91 9.35 -12.81
N GLY A 135 -10.48 8.45 -12.01
CA GLY A 135 -9.80 7.87 -10.85
C GLY A 135 -9.46 8.88 -9.73
N TYR A 136 -10.07 10.07 -9.77
CA TYR A 136 -9.92 11.11 -8.76
C TYR A 136 -10.51 10.68 -7.42
N LYS A 137 -10.01 11.29 -6.34
CA LYS A 137 -10.50 11.12 -4.97
C LYS A 137 -10.64 12.45 -4.27
N ALA A 138 -11.69 12.60 -3.45
CA ALA A 138 -11.90 13.81 -2.67
C ALA A 138 -10.66 14.11 -1.81
N GLY A 139 -10.19 15.36 -1.86
CA GLY A 139 -8.96 15.84 -1.23
C GLY A 139 -7.67 15.58 -2.02
N GLN A 140 -7.72 14.89 -3.17
CA GLN A 140 -6.56 14.75 -4.04
C GLN A 140 -6.33 16.04 -4.84
N VAL A 141 -5.06 16.39 -5.04
CA VAL A 141 -4.63 17.47 -5.94
C VAL A 141 -3.67 16.90 -6.98
N ILE A 142 -3.86 17.27 -8.24
CA ILE A 142 -2.90 17.00 -9.31
C ILE A 142 -2.35 18.30 -9.90
N THR A 143 -1.20 18.19 -10.54
CA THR A 143 -0.58 19.27 -11.31
C THR A 143 -0.38 18.83 -12.75
N ILE A 144 -0.86 19.61 -13.72
CA ILE A 144 -0.49 19.51 -15.14
C ILE A 144 0.44 20.68 -15.47
N PHE A 145 1.67 20.40 -15.90
CA PHE A 145 2.66 21.45 -16.23
C PHE A 145 3.22 21.30 -17.64
N ASN A 146 4.02 22.29 -18.05
CA ASN A 146 4.52 22.45 -19.41
C ASN A 146 3.41 22.69 -20.46
N LEU A 147 2.27 23.24 -20.02
CA LEU A 147 1.09 23.43 -20.85
C LEU A 147 1.23 24.71 -21.69
N THR A 148 1.36 24.54 -23.01
CA THR A 148 1.61 25.59 -24.01
C THR A 148 0.80 25.32 -25.28
N GLY A 149 0.67 26.31 -26.17
CA GLY A 149 -0.07 26.25 -27.44
C GLY A 149 -1.35 27.09 -27.42
N GLU A 150 -1.53 27.94 -28.43
CA GLU A 150 -2.65 28.90 -28.54
C GLU A 150 -3.95 28.23 -29.01
N TYR A 151 -4.47 27.34 -28.19
CA TYR A 151 -5.71 26.60 -28.44
C TYR A 151 -6.61 26.60 -27.19
N ALA A 152 -7.89 26.34 -27.40
CA ALA A 152 -8.84 26.20 -26.29
C ALA A 152 -8.48 25.00 -25.41
N LEU A 153 -8.63 25.18 -24.09
CA LEU A 153 -8.59 24.11 -23.11
C LEU A 153 -9.99 23.88 -22.55
N THR A 154 -10.41 22.62 -22.47
CA THR A 154 -11.61 22.18 -21.75
C THR A 154 -11.23 21.15 -20.69
N LEU A 155 -12.01 21.12 -19.61
CA LEU A 155 -11.89 20.15 -18.53
C LEU A 155 -13.17 19.32 -18.53
N ASP A 156 -13.03 18.02 -18.38
CA ASP A 156 -14.13 17.08 -18.26
C ASP A 156 -13.79 16.01 -17.20
N SER A 157 -14.75 15.18 -16.84
CA SER A 157 -14.54 14.04 -15.93
C SER A 157 -15.44 12.86 -16.25
N ASP A 158 -15.10 11.68 -15.74
CA ASP A 158 -15.97 10.49 -15.81
C ASP A 158 -17.07 10.44 -14.73
N ALA A 159 -17.49 11.59 -14.20
CA ALA A 159 -18.55 11.65 -13.20
C ALA A 159 -19.86 11.06 -13.75
N ALA A 160 -20.53 10.24 -12.94
CA ALA A 160 -21.65 9.44 -13.43
C ALA A 160 -22.94 10.24 -13.69
N THR A 161 -23.08 11.44 -13.12
CA THR A 161 -24.31 12.24 -13.20
C THR A 161 -24.04 13.68 -13.59
N SER A 162 -23.11 14.36 -12.93
CA SER A 162 -22.72 15.72 -13.28
C SER A 162 -21.32 16.06 -12.77
N GLU A 163 -20.72 17.08 -13.36
CA GLU A 163 -19.47 17.67 -12.92
C GLU A 163 -19.54 19.20 -12.85
N ALA A 164 -18.81 19.78 -11.90
CA ALA A 164 -18.63 21.22 -11.78
C ALA A 164 -17.15 21.56 -11.66
N PHE A 165 -16.67 22.47 -12.51
CA PHE A 165 -15.31 22.99 -12.49
C PHE A 165 -15.30 24.46 -12.02
N ASN A 166 -14.94 24.68 -10.77
CA ASN A 166 -14.86 26.01 -10.18
C ASN A 166 -13.44 26.56 -10.36
N LYS A 167 -13.31 27.64 -11.11
CA LYS A 167 -12.04 28.35 -11.25
C LYS A 167 -11.74 29.14 -9.98
N ILE A 168 -10.55 28.95 -9.43
CA ILE A 168 -9.96 29.77 -8.36
C ILE A 168 -9.05 30.81 -9.00
N GLY A 169 -9.27 32.07 -8.66
CA GLY A 169 -8.52 33.20 -9.21
C GLY A 169 -9.07 33.68 -10.57
N SER A 170 -8.37 34.65 -11.17
CA SER A 170 -8.82 35.34 -12.39
C SER A 170 -8.02 34.99 -13.63
N THR A 171 -6.80 34.45 -13.49
CA THR A 171 -5.90 34.17 -14.63
C THR A 171 -6.45 33.09 -15.55
N ASP A 172 -6.63 33.40 -16.84
CA ASP A 172 -6.99 32.42 -17.87
C ASP A 172 -5.77 31.72 -18.44
N TYR A 173 -6.01 30.61 -19.14
CA TYR A 173 -4.97 29.93 -19.91
C TYR A 173 -4.34 30.90 -20.94
N ALA A 174 -3.04 31.10 -20.84
CA ALA A 174 -2.28 31.93 -21.77
C ALA A 174 -1.39 31.05 -22.65
N GLY A 175 -1.95 30.45 -23.70
CA GLY A 175 -1.27 29.43 -24.52
C GLY A 175 0.02 29.86 -25.21
N GLY A 176 0.23 31.16 -25.42
CA GLY A 176 1.50 31.71 -25.92
C GLY A 176 2.65 31.67 -24.89
N SER A 177 2.36 31.30 -23.63
CA SER A 177 3.32 31.13 -22.54
C SER A 177 3.21 29.72 -21.93
N THR A 178 4.17 29.34 -21.10
CA THR A 178 4.10 28.08 -20.35
C THR A 178 3.22 28.24 -19.11
N ASN A 179 2.24 27.36 -18.98
CA ASN A 179 1.25 27.37 -17.91
C ASN A 179 1.38 26.13 -17.03
N ILE A 180 0.97 26.29 -15.77
CA ILE A 180 0.69 25.24 -14.81
C ILE A 180 -0.80 25.26 -14.47
N LEU A 181 -1.43 24.10 -14.54
CA LEU A 181 -2.82 23.86 -14.12
C LEU A 181 -2.79 22.99 -12.87
N GLN A 182 -3.41 23.44 -11.78
CA GLN A 182 -3.61 22.64 -10.59
C GLN A 182 -5.10 22.38 -10.40
N VAL A 183 -5.45 21.13 -10.10
CA VAL A 183 -6.85 20.71 -9.94
C VAL A 183 -6.97 19.91 -8.65
N GLU A 184 -7.91 20.31 -7.80
CA GLU A 184 -8.31 19.62 -6.58
C GLU A 184 -9.69 18.98 -6.79
N CYS A 185 -9.83 17.72 -6.41
CA CYS A 185 -11.13 17.07 -6.32
C CYS A 185 -11.73 17.36 -4.94
N ILE A 186 -12.86 18.06 -4.91
CA ILE A 186 -13.59 18.43 -3.70
C ILE A 186 -14.62 17.37 -3.31
N ASP A 187 -15.28 16.79 -4.31
CA ASP A 187 -16.28 15.72 -4.16
C ASP A 187 -16.05 14.69 -5.29
N ASP A 188 -15.85 13.42 -4.92
CA ASP A 188 -15.62 12.30 -5.84
C ASP A 188 -16.85 11.39 -6.00
N SER A 189 -18.04 11.88 -5.64
CA SER A 189 -19.31 11.18 -5.85
C SER A 189 -19.77 11.23 -7.31
N ALA A 190 -20.99 10.76 -7.58
CA ALA A 190 -21.61 10.83 -8.90
C ALA A 190 -21.83 12.28 -9.40
N ASN A 191 -21.83 13.27 -8.50
CA ASN A 191 -21.89 14.68 -8.82
C ASN A 191 -20.55 15.33 -8.44
N ALA A 192 -19.53 15.11 -9.26
CA ALA A 192 -18.17 15.48 -8.92
C ALA A 192 -17.98 17.01 -8.90
N ILE A 193 -17.17 17.49 -7.95
CA ILE A 193 -16.83 18.91 -7.84
C ILE A 193 -15.32 19.04 -7.86
N PHE A 194 -14.84 19.92 -8.72
CA PHE A 194 -13.43 20.25 -8.86
C PHE A 194 -13.20 21.74 -8.65
N ASN A 195 -12.12 22.06 -7.97
CA ASN A 195 -11.56 23.40 -7.96
C ASN A 195 -10.28 23.40 -8.79
N TYR A 196 -10.08 24.41 -9.64
CA TYR A 196 -8.86 24.50 -10.43
C TYR A 196 -8.30 25.91 -10.49
N SER A 197 -7.01 26.03 -10.71
CA SER A 197 -6.36 27.29 -11.03
C SER A 197 -5.34 27.09 -12.14
N ILE A 198 -5.12 28.12 -12.96
CA ILE A 198 -4.13 28.11 -14.03
C ILE A 198 -3.31 29.39 -13.96
N GLN A 199 -2.00 29.27 -14.11
CA GLN A 199 -1.08 30.41 -14.04
C GLN A 199 0.10 30.19 -14.99
N THR A 200 0.62 31.28 -15.55
CA THR A 200 1.90 31.24 -16.27
C THR A 200 3.06 31.13 -15.30
N TYR A 201 4.10 30.39 -15.67
CA TYR A 201 5.33 30.34 -14.88
C TYR A 201 6.57 30.41 -15.76
N THR A 202 7.64 30.95 -15.20
CA THR A 202 8.98 30.96 -15.77
C THR A 202 9.99 30.71 -14.65
N SER A 203 11.20 30.31 -15.01
CA SER A 203 12.29 30.24 -14.04
C SER A 203 12.61 31.65 -13.53
N ASP A 204 12.62 31.83 -12.21
CA ASP A 204 13.11 33.06 -11.57
C ASP A 204 14.60 32.89 -11.23
N PRO A 205 15.52 33.63 -11.87
CA PRO A 205 16.93 33.58 -11.52
C PRO A 205 17.24 34.29 -10.19
N THR A 206 16.27 34.99 -9.59
CA THR A 206 16.37 35.77 -8.35
C THR A 206 15.13 35.62 -7.44
N PRO A 207 14.87 34.42 -6.86
CA PRO A 207 13.69 34.16 -6.02
C PRO A 207 13.65 34.92 -4.70
#